data_AF-A0A0G1PL34-F1
#
_entry.id   AF-A0A0G1PL34-F1
#
_cell.length_a   1.000
_cell.length_b   1.000
_cell.length_c   1.000
_cell.angle_alpha   90.00
_cell.angle_beta   90.00
_cell.angle_gamma   90.00
#
_symmetry.space_group_name_H-M   'P 1'
#
loop_
_entity.id
_entity.type
_entity.pdbx_description
1 polymer ?
#
loop_
_entity_poly.entity_id
_entity_poly.type
_entity_poly.pdbx_seq_one_letter_code
_entity_poly.pdbx_strand_id
1 'polypeptide(L)'
;MDRPESGSEKGLGLTRRDFLKFGAFGLAALLIGPERIDPVDKLDAKKELVHGVEVYGLKEKIWNLPQIQDLVFGFNLNFERKLSLGGRSMSLVEQREMILPRDTRYVEFVVTESVYNSFLRRKAETGVDYVEWVKLHIDLMNRMAENATPGSGMKTKIARVIVINDGFKTNPIPNTKDIDGSWFNDKDYRVNQDKETGQGYFWSFEHTASGGLSFSFPAGEWNGYKPKVIYPKKDDSFETVRDGVWVDCGLTHELGHQAWNLPDEYILGFEDSVFSIRKFIYYSGSLHEPEMSPYLSSLLKLFVREGIRGYYTDPRGIGIARTLGEKFFHYHMIPEKITLKSEGITEAIFYSNIYREPDYYLPKEFKEVDRMKKMPSADLVIPRSVFEPQALEKGEMYPLFSVIRIKRNNQWEELFLPVSIFNMAKIAGIDNAICNLQFYDKSFSSDRQSFQFQMIDGTKMNEFMEFRRKNNFLPFATLKIDGLSTWFVWSLQK
;
A
#
# COMPACT_ATOMS: atom_id res chain seq x y z
N MET A 1 -7.42 -48.29 -6.06
CA MET A 1 -8.25 -47.12 -6.40
C MET A 1 -7.50 -45.93 -5.85
N ASP A 2 -6.59 -45.45 -6.68
CA ASP A 2 -5.52 -44.54 -6.28
C ASP A 2 -5.99 -43.10 -6.31
N ARG A 3 -5.57 -42.35 -5.29
CA ARG A 3 -5.78 -40.91 -5.14
C ARG A 3 -4.80 -40.18 -6.07
N PRO A 4 -5.19 -39.08 -6.73
CA PRO A 4 -4.24 -38.26 -7.46
C PRO A 4 -3.41 -37.42 -6.49
N GLU A 5 -2.09 -37.50 -6.65
CA GLU A 5 -1.09 -36.72 -5.95
C GLU A 5 -1.23 -35.23 -6.29
N SER A 6 -1.30 -34.39 -5.26
CA SER A 6 -1.25 -32.93 -5.38
C SER A 6 0.18 -32.50 -5.67
N GLY A 7 0.44 -32.02 -6.88
CA GLY A 7 1.69 -31.39 -7.27
C GLY A 7 1.95 -30.13 -6.44
N SER A 8 3.12 -30.09 -5.81
CA SER A 8 3.65 -28.94 -5.09
C SER A 8 3.98 -27.81 -6.08
N GLU A 9 3.21 -26.73 -6.07
CA GLU A 9 3.64 -25.46 -6.68
C GLU A 9 4.77 -24.86 -5.83
N LYS A 10 5.99 -24.92 -6.36
CA LYS A 10 7.15 -24.24 -5.79
C LYS A 10 6.97 -22.73 -5.99
N GLY A 11 6.62 -22.03 -4.92
CA GLY A 11 6.70 -20.57 -4.86
C GLY A 11 8.12 -20.11 -5.21
N LEU A 12 8.23 -19.27 -6.25
CA LEU A 12 9.47 -18.59 -6.64
C LEU A 12 9.77 -17.48 -5.63
N GLY A 13 10.25 -17.87 -4.45
CA GLY A 13 10.92 -16.96 -3.52
C GLY A 13 12.30 -16.61 -4.07
N LEU A 14 12.58 -15.32 -4.26
CA LEU A 14 13.93 -14.83 -4.54
C LEU A 14 14.88 -15.36 -3.47
N THR A 15 15.87 -16.15 -3.88
CA THR A 15 16.77 -16.80 -2.94
C THR A 15 17.84 -15.81 -2.45
N ARG A 16 18.36 -16.00 -1.24
CA ARG A 16 19.52 -15.25 -0.69
C ARG A 16 20.72 -15.19 -1.65
N ARG A 17 20.83 -16.15 -2.57
CA ARG A 17 21.89 -16.24 -3.58
C ARG A 17 21.70 -15.25 -4.73
N ASP A 18 20.47 -14.79 -4.99
CA ASP A 18 20.18 -13.78 -6.00
C ASP A 18 20.39 -12.36 -5.43
N PHE A 19 20.10 -12.15 -4.15
CA PHE A 19 20.42 -10.91 -3.43
C PHE A 19 21.94 -10.65 -3.33
N LEU A 20 22.74 -11.70 -3.08
CA LEU A 20 24.21 -11.61 -3.03
C LEU A 20 24.85 -11.36 -4.41
N LYS A 21 24.19 -11.73 -5.51
CA LYS A 21 24.66 -11.38 -6.86
C LYS A 21 24.55 -9.88 -7.11
N PHE A 22 23.48 -9.22 -6.65
CA PHE A 22 23.33 -7.76 -6.76
C PHE A 22 24.38 -6.99 -5.93
N GLY A 23 24.76 -7.49 -4.75
CA GLY A 23 25.85 -6.91 -3.94
C GLY A 23 27.24 -7.10 -4.55
N ALA A 24 27.49 -8.24 -5.23
CA ALA A 24 28.79 -8.53 -5.85
C ALA A 24 29.03 -7.73 -7.15
N PHE A 25 27.99 -7.40 -7.92
CA PHE A 25 28.13 -6.54 -9.11
C PHE A 25 28.49 -5.08 -8.76
N GLY A 26 28.03 -4.57 -7.62
CA GLY A 26 28.43 -3.25 -7.11
C GLY A 26 29.92 -3.16 -6.75
N LEU A 27 30.52 -4.27 -6.29
CA LEU A 27 31.96 -4.34 -5.99
C LEU A 27 32.82 -4.57 -7.24
N ALA A 28 32.33 -5.33 -8.22
CA ALA A 28 33.06 -5.58 -9.47
C ALA A 28 33.22 -4.30 -10.31
N ALA A 29 32.24 -3.39 -10.29
CA ALA A 29 32.34 -2.08 -10.94
C ALA A 29 33.39 -1.14 -10.31
N LEU A 30 33.81 -1.41 -9.06
CA LEU A 30 34.88 -0.66 -8.37
C LEU A 30 36.28 -1.24 -8.59
N LEU A 31 36.41 -2.45 -9.15
CA LEU A 31 37.68 -3.17 -9.29
C LEU A 31 38.25 -3.21 -10.72
N ILE A 32 37.49 -2.76 -11.72
CA ILE A 32 38.01 -2.57 -13.08
C ILE A 32 38.55 -1.14 -13.16
N GLY A 33 39.89 -1.04 -13.24
CA GLY A 33 40.66 0.20 -13.08
C GLY A 33 40.34 1.33 -14.07
N PRO A 34 40.87 2.54 -13.79
CA PRO A 34 40.46 3.78 -14.43
C PRO A 34 41.12 3.92 -15.80
N GLU A 35 40.46 3.47 -16.86
CA GLU A 35 40.59 4.20 -18.12
C GLU A 35 39.80 5.50 -17.94
N ARG A 36 40.54 6.61 -17.81
CA ARG A 36 40.01 7.96 -17.89
C ARG A 36 39.29 8.13 -19.23
N ILE A 37 38.02 7.80 -19.25
CA ILE A 37 37.08 8.35 -20.21
C ILE A 37 36.77 9.74 -19.68
N ASP A 38 37.17 10.78 -20.43
CA ASP A 38 36.76 12.15 -20.14
C ASP A 38 35.22 12.19 -19.96
N PRO A 39 34.70 12.59 -18.78
CA PRO A 39 33.29 12.43 -18.44
C PRO A 39 32.39 13.47 -19.11
N VAL A 40 32.84 14.11 -20.19
CA VAL A 40 32.23 15.31 -20.75
C VAL A 40 31.36 15.03 -21.98
N ASP A 41 31.59 13.96 -22.76
CA ASP A 41 30.95 13.84 -24.09
C ASP A 41 30.12 12.58 -24.36
N LYS A 42 29.83 11.73 -23.38
CA LYS A 42 28.96 10.56 -23.61
C LYS A 42 27.95 10.35 -22.49
N LEU A 43 26.91 11.18 -22.46
CA LEU A 43 25.66 10.77 -21.82
C LEU A 43 24.45 11.63 -22.17
N ASP A 44 24.09 11.63 -23.45
CA ASP A 44 22.72 11.92 -23.88
C ASP A 44 22.16 10.64 -24.52
N ALA A 45 21.76 9.67 -23.69
CA ALA A 45 20.90 8.61 -24.18
C ALA A 45 19.68 9.30 -24.84
N LYS A 46 19.45 9.03 -26.13
CA LYS A 46 18.49 9.79 -26.92
C LYS A 46 17.07 9.58 -26.40
N LYS A 47 16.59 10.55 -25.64
CA LYS A 47 15.20 10.61 -25.17
C LYS A 47 14.27 11.21 -26.21
N GLU A 48 13.00 10.87 -26.07
CA GLU A 48 11.88 11.52 -26.72
C GLU A 48 10.90 12.04 -25.68
N LEU A 49 10.30 13.20 -25.91
CA LEU A 49 9.24 13.70 -25.04
C LEU A 49 7.90 13.25 -25.60
N VAL A 50 7.25 12.34 -24.90
CA VAL A 50 5.91 11.85 -25.24
C VAL A 50 4.97 12.30 -24.13
N HIS A 51 3.96 13.11 -24.45
CA HIS A 51 3.03 13.69 -23.47
C HIS A 51 3.70 14.40 -22.29
N GLY A 52 4.86 15.02 -22.55
CA GLY A 52 5.68 15.71 -21.55
C GLY A 52 6.52 14.79 -20.65
N VAL A 53 6.56 13.49 -20.91
CA VAL A 53 7.37 12.50 -20.19
C VAL A 53 8.58 12.09 -21.03
N GLU A 54 9.75 11.98 -20.39
CA GLU A 54 10.96 11.45 -21.05
C GLU A 54 10.83 9.95 -21.29
N VAL A 55 10.90 9.55 -22.56
CA VAL A 55 10.87 8.15 -23.00
C VAL A 55 12.20 7.80 -23.65
N TYR A 56 12.86 6.78 -23.10
CA TYR A 56 14.11 6.20 -23.58
C TYR A 56 13.81 4.90 -24.33
N GLY A 57 14.67 4.51 -25.29
CA GLY A 57 14.51 3.26 -26.03
C GLY A 57 13.73 3.34 -27.35
N LEU A 58 13.10 4.48 -27.67
CA LEU A 58 12.35 4.65 -28.93
C LEU A 58 13.25 4.97 -30.12
N LYS A 59 14.13 5.96 -29.98
CA LYS A 59 15.09 6.38 -31.03
C LYS A 59 16.31 5.49 -31.07
N GLU A 60 16.84 5.18 -29.89
CA GLU A 60 17.98 4.30 -29.71
C GLU A 60 17.53 3.13 -28.85
N LYS A 61 17.36 1.97 -29.51
CA LYS A 61 16.82 0.78 -28.87
C LYS A 61 17.79 0.20 -27.85
N ILE A 62 17.25 -0.24 -26.72
CA ILE A 62 17.98 -0.83 -25.60
C ILE A 62 17.84 -2.35 -25.67
N TRP A 63 18.88 -3.04 -26.13
CA TRP A 63 18.88 -4.47 -26.44
C TRP A 63 19.61 -5.33 -25.40
N ASN A 64 20.50 -4.73 -24.61
CA ASN A 64 21.42 -5.49 -23.77
C ASN A 64 21.76 -4.75 -22.46
N LEU A 65 22.37 -5.50 -21.53
CA LEU A 65 22.75 -4.99 -20.22
C LEU A 65 23.76 -3.84 -20.25
N PRO A 66 24.80 -3.83 -21.13
CA PRO A 66 25.69 -2.68 -21.25
C PRO A 66 24.96 -1.35 -21.52
N GLN A 67 24.01 -1.32 -22.46
CA GLN A 67 23.24 -0.11 -22.73
C GLN A 67 22.39 0.35 -21.52
N ILE A 68 21.87 -0.61 -20.75
CA ILE A 68 21.17 -0.32 -19.50
C ILE A 68 22.12 0.28 -18.46
N GLN A 69 23.33 -0.26 -18.33
CA GLN A 69 24.34 0.23 -17.40
C GLN A 69 24.76 1.66 -17.74
N ASP A 70 24.99 1.96 -19.01
CA ASP A 70 25.31 3.32 -19.47
C ASP A 70 24.18 4.30 -19.16
N LEU A 71 22.92 3.88 -19.40
CA LEU A 71 21.75 4.69 -19.11
C LEU A 71 21.61 4.99 -17.60
N VAL A 72 21.72 3.96 -16.76
CA VAL A 72 21.64 4.06 -15.29
C VAL A 72 22.78 4.91 -14.73
N PHE A 73 24.00 4.73 -15.26
CA PHE A 73 25.15 5.56 -14.90
C PHE A 73 24.85 7.03 -15.18
N GLY A 74 24.21 7.32 -16.32
CA GLY A 74 23.69 8.64 -16.65
C GLY A 74 22.76 9.28 -15.64
N PHE A 75 21.73 8.55 -15.26
CA PHE A 75 20.76 9.03 -14.27
C PHE A 75 21.43 9.31 -12.93
N ASN A 76 22.29 8.41 -12.48
CA ASN A 76 23.04 8.57 -11.24
C ASN A 76 24.01 9.75 -11.29
N LEU A 77 24.71 9.95 -12.41
CA LEU A 77 25.60 11.09 -12.60
C LEU A 77 24.83 12.41 -12.58
N ASN A 78 23.66 12.47 -13.23
CA ASN A 78 22.79 13.65 -13.20
C ASN A 78 22.24 13.96 -11.81
N PHE A 79 21.98 12.93 -10.99
CA PHE A 79 21.66 13.09 -9.58
C PHE A 79 22.86 13.65 -8.79
N GLU A 80 24.05 13.08 -8.96
CA GLU A 80 25.27 13.49 -8.25
C GLU A 80 25.76 14.90 -8.61
N ARG A 81 25.46 15.36 -9.82
CA ARG A 81 25.74 16.75 -10.25
C ARG A 81 24.93 17.78 -9.46
N LYS A 82 23.80 17.41 -8.87
CA LYS A 82 22.98 18.28 -8.01
C LYS A 82 23.49 18.31 -6.56
N LEU A 83 24.39 17.40 -6.17
CA LEU A 83 24.97 17.36 -4.83
C LEU A 83 26.09 18.40 -4.69
N SER A 84 26.15 19.03 -3.51
CA SER A 84 27.33 19.77 -3.09
C SER A 84 28.54 18.82 -2.89
N LEU A 85 29.75 19.37 -2.83
CA LEU A 85 30.98 18.59 -2.60
C LEU A 85 30.89 17.71 -1.33
N GLY A 86 30.40 18.27 -0.22
CA GLY A 86 30.17 17.53 1.02
C GLY A 86 28.99 16.56 0.97
N GLY A 87 28.02 16.81 0.08
CA GLY A 87 26.88 15.92 -0.12
C GLY A 87 27.23 14.58 -0.74
N ARG A 88 28.26 14.51 -1.58
CA ARG A 88 28.67 13.28 -2.28
C ARG A 88 29.25 12.21 -1.37
N SER A 89 29.77 12.60 -0.20
CA SER A 89 30.30 11.67 0.81
C SER A 89 29.22 11.16 1.80
N MET A 90 28.01 11.70 1.74
CA MET A 90 26.91 11.26 2.61
C MET A 90 26.32 9.93 2.13
N SER A 91 25.54 9.26 2.98
CA SER A 91 24.76 8.08 2.58
C SER A 91 23.75 8.43 1.49
N LEU A 92 23.30 7.44 0.71
CA LEU A 92 22.29 7.66 -0.34
C LEU A 92 20.99 8.27 0.21
N VAL A 93 20.59 7.91 1.44
CA VAL A 93 19.40 8.43 2.10
C VAL A 93 19.55 9.93 2.34
N GLU A 94 20.65 10.35 2.96
CA GLU A 94 20.97 11.76 3.21
C GLU A 94 21.09 12.56 1.90
N GLN A 95 21.71 11.98 0.87
CA GLN A 95 21.79 12.58 -0.47
C GLN A 95 20.38 12.85 -1.05
N ARG A 96 19.47 11.90 -0.91
CA ARG A 96 18.09 12.03 -1.40
C ARG A 96 17.30 13.04 -0.58
N GLU A 97 17.43 13.05 0.74
CA GLU A 97 16.75 14.03 1.61
C GLU A 97 17.17 15.47 1.32
N MET A 98 18.41 15.68 0.85
CA MET A 98 18.93 16.99 0.47
C MET A 98 18.41 17.51 -0.88
N ILE A 99 18.20 16.62 -1.86
CA ILE A 99 17.87 17.04 -3.25
C ILE A 99 16.40 16.81 -3.59
N LEU A 100 15.80 15.72 -3.12
CA LEU A 100 14.46 15.33 -3.51
C LEU A 100 13.43 15.94 -2.55
N PRO A 101 12.36 16.59 -3.05
CA PRO A 101 11.31 17.12 -2.20
C PRO A 101 10.67 16.04 -1.32
N ARG A 102 10.45 16.34 -0.03
CA ARG A 102 9.87 15.38 0.93
C ARG A 102 8.45 14.96 0.60
N ASP A 103 7.71 15.78 -0.13
CA ASP A 103 6.31 15.59 -0.52
C ASP A 103 6.12 15.00 -1.93
N THR A 104 7.21 14.80 -2.68
CA THR A 104 7.14 14.31 -4.06
C THR A 104 7.88 12.98 -4.18
N ARG A 105 7.28 12.00 -4.83
CA ARG A 105 7.90 10.71 -5.18
C ARG A 105 8.05 10.56 -6.68
N TYR A 106 9.13 9.92 -7.10
CA TYR A 106 9.49 9.75 -8.51
C TYR A 106 9.43 8.26 -8.88
N VAL A 107 8.65 7.94 -9.90
CA VAL A 107 8.46 6.56 -10.37
C VAL A 107 9.02 6.42 -11.77
N GLU A 108 9.75 5.33 -11.99
CA GLU A 108 10.19 4.91 -13.31
C GLU A 108 9.34 3.75 -13.82
N PHE A 109 8.94 3.81 -15.08
CA PHE A 109 8.26 2.70 -15.74
C PHE A 109 9.20 2.07 -16.77
N VAL A 110 9.34 0.75 -16.71
CA VAL A 110 10.11 -0.05 -17.66
C VAL A 110 9.14 -0.91 -18.42
N VAL A 111 9.19 -0.89 -19.74
CA VAL A 111 8.22 -1.60 -20.59
C VAL A 111 8.92 -2.29 -21.74
N THR A 112 8.48 -3.50 -22.07
CA THR A 112 9.01 -4.20 -23.23
C THR A 112 8.50 -3.58 -24.54
N GLU A 113 9.31 -3.63 -25.59
CA GLU A 113 9.00 -3.04 -26.90
C GLU A 113 7.68 -3.58 -27.47
N SER A 114 7.42 -4.88 -27.35
CA SER A 114 6.17 -5.49 -27.81
C SER A 114 4.94 -4.92 -27.10
N VAL A 115 5.03 -4.67 -25.80
CA VAL A 115 3.95 -4.08 -24.99
C VAL A 115 3.75 -2.62 -25.37
N TYR A 116 4.81 -1.81 -25.40
CA TYR A 116 4.71 -0.40 -25.78
C TYR A 116 4.05 -0.26 -27.17
N ASN A 117 4.47 -1.10 -28.13
CA ASN A 117 3.86 -1.13 -29.46
C ASN A 117 2.41 -1.65 -29.46
N SER A 118 2.04 -2.58 -28.56
CA SER A 118 0.64 -2.98 -28.36
C SER A 118 -0.22 -1.80 -27.90
N PHE A 119 0.32 -0.96 -27.02
CA PHE A 119 -0.34 0.27 -26.59
C PHE A 119 -0.64 1.22 -27.73
N LEU A 120 0.33 1.47 -28.60
CA LEU A 120 0.15 2.30 -29.78
C LEU A 120 -0.87 1.71 -30.76
N ARG A 121 -0.77 0.42 -31.10
CA ARG A 121 -1.69 -0.24 -32.04
C ARG A 121 -3.14 -0.23 -31.56
N ARG A 122 -3.36 -0.37 -30.25
CA ARG A 122 -4.70 -0.41 -29.64
C ARG A 122 -5.17 0.95 -29.09
N LYS A 123 -4.50 2.07 -29.41
CA LYS A 123 -4.91 3.41 -28.93
C LYS A 123 -6.34 3.77 -29.38
N ALA A 124 -6.71 3.46 -30.63
CA ALA A 124 -8.06 3.74 -31.13
C ALA A 124 -9.15 2.94 -30.37
N GLU A 125 -8.86 1.67 -30.04
CA GLU A 125 -9.72 0.77 -29.27
C GLU A 125 -9.85 1.24 -27.82
N THR A 126 -8.73 1.48 -27.15
CA THR A 126 -8.67 1.70 -25.69
C THR A 126 -8.76 3.17 -25.28
N GLY A 127 -8.52 4.10 -26.20
CA GLY A 127 -8.57 5.55 -25.97
C GLY A 127 -7.26 6.19 -25.53
N VAL A 128 -6.23 5.41 -25.19
CA VAL A 128 -4.96 5.90 -24.63
C VAL A 128 -3.76 5.09 -25.13
N ASP A 129 -2.61 5.75 -25.31
CA ASP A 129 -1.32 5.06 -25.42
C ASP A 129 -0.71 4.75 -24.04
N TYR A 130 0.50 4.16 -24.04
CA TYR A 130 1.14 3.70 -22.80
C TYR A 130 1.42 4.85 -21.85
N VAL A 131 1.94 5.97 -22.36
CA VAL A 131 2.35 7.11 -21.53
C VAL A 131 1.13 7.82 -20.97
N GLU A 132 0.08 8.02 -21.77
CA GLU A 132 -1.22 8.50 -21.27
C GLU A 132 -1.77 7.56 -20.18
N TRP A 133 -1.75 6.24 -20.42
CA TRP A 133 -2.28 5.27 -19.48
C TRP A 133 -1.55 5.30 -18.13
N VAL A 134 -0.22 5.29 -18.10
CA VAL A 134 0.52 5.40 -16.82
C VAL A 134 0.32 6.76 -16.14
N LYS A 135 0.13 7.86 -16.90
CA LYS A 135 -0.20 9.18 -16.32
C LYS A 135 -1.54 9.15 -15.59
N LEU A 136 -2.55 8.48 -16.12
CA LEU A 136 -3.84 8.32 -15.44
C LEU A 136 -3.69 7.66 -14.05
N HIS A 137 -2.82 6.66 -13.91
CA HIS A 137 -2.59 5.98 -12.64
C HIS A 137 -1.90 6.89 -11.63
N ILE A 138 -0.88 7.63 -12.08
CA ILE A 138 -0.18 8.60 -11.23
C ILE A 138 -1.10 9.75 -10.82
N ASP A 139 -1.93 10.26 -11.71
CA ASP A 139 -2.89 11.32 -11.39
C ASP A 139 -4.01 10.81 -10.48
N LEU A 140 -4.46 9.56 -10.64
CA LEU A 140 -5.40 8.93 -9.71
C LEU A 140 -4.79 8.80 -8.31
N MET A 141 -3.55 8.32 -8.21
CA MET A 141 -2.80 8.31 -6.95
C MET A 141 -2.75 9.71 -6.32
N ASN A 142 -2.41 10.73 -7.11
CA ASN A 142 -2.37 12.10 -6.62
C ASN A 142 -3.74 12.60 -6.13
N ARG A 143 -4.83 12.29 -6.85
CA ARG A 143 -6.20 12.62 -6.44
C ARG A 143 -6.59 11.87 -5.16
N MET A 144 -6.26 10.59 -5.03
CA MET A 144 -6.47 9.79 -3.82
C MET A 144 -5.78 10.43 -2.61
N ALA A 145 -4.49 10.75 -2.72
CA ALA A 145 -3.71 11.34 -1.63
C ALA A 145 -4.19 12.74 -1.21
N GLU A 146 -4.64 13.56 -2.17
CA GLU A 146 -5.16 14.91 -1.93
C GLU A 146 -6.53 14.91 -1.26
N ASN A 147 -7.43 14.02 -1.69
CA ASN A 147 -8.81 13.96 -1.20
C ASN A 147 -9.01 12.98 -0.03
N ALA A 148 -7.98 12.22 0.34
CA ALA A 148 -8.01 11.41 1.55
C ALA A 148 -8.23 12.29 2.79
N THR A 149 -8.78 11.71 3.85
CA THR A 149 -8.96 12.42 5.13
C THR A 149 -8.16 11.73 6.23
N PRO A 150 -7.10 12.36 6.77
CA PRO A 150 -6.65 13.72 6.48
C PRO A 150 -5.77 13.79 5.21
N GLY A 151 -5.92 14.81 4.36
CA GLY A 151 -5.21 14.87 3.06
C GLY A 151 -3.70 15.00 3.22
N SER A 152 -2.91 14.14 2.55
CA SER A 152 -1.50 13.94 2.91
C SER A 152 -0.52 14.96 2.31
N GLY A 153 -0.91 15.61 1.21
CA GLY A 153 -0.03 16.48 0.43
C GLY A 153 1.02 15.72 -0.41
N MET A 154 1.06 14.39 -0.32
CA MET A 154 1.97 13.55 -1.12
C MET A 154 1.61 13.64 -2.60
N LYS A 155 2.64 13.74 -3.44
CA LYS A 155 2.54 13.71 -4.90
C LYS A 155 3.48 12.66 -5.48
N THR A 156 3.08 12.09 -6.60
CA THR A 156 3.88 11.20 -7.41
C THR A 156 4.05 11.81 -8.80
N LYS A 157 5.24 11.64 -9.37
CA LYS A 157 5.59 12.05 -10.73
C LYS A 157 6.24 10.89 -11.47
N ILE A 158 5.95 10.80 -12.76
CA ILE A 158 6.70 9.93 -13.66
C ILE A 158 8.05 10.60 -13.90
N ALA A 159 9.12 9.94 -13.48
CA ALA A 159 10.48 10.38 -13.77
C ALA A 159 10.82 10.14 -15.24
N ARG A 160 10.53 8.92 -15.71
CA ARG A 160 10.79 8.47 -17.07
C ARG A 160 10.08 7.16 -17.41
N VAL A 161 9.99 6.89 -18.70
CA VAL A 161 9.63 5.58 -19.27
C VAL A 161 10.84 5.04 -20.03
N ILE A 162 11.18 3.76 -19.83
CA ILE A 162 12.29 3.08 -20.51
C ILE A 162 11.72 1.91 -21.30
N VAL A 163 11.80 2.00 -22.63
CA VAL A 163 11.42 0.92 -23.54
C VAL A 163 12.62 0.01 -23.77
N ILE A 164 12.48 -1.26 -23.42
CA ILE A 164 13.54 -2.26 -23.52
C ILE A 164 13.15 -3.40 -24.46
N ASN A 165 14.14 -4.15 -24.93
CA ASN A 165 13.89 -5.32 -25.76
C ASN A 165 13.10 -6.43 -25.02
N ASP A 166 12.28 -7.17 -25.76
CA ASP A 166 11.45 -8.28 -25.26
C ASP A 166 12.25 -9.48 -24.71
N GLY A 167 13.56 -9.55 -24.96
CA GLY A 167 14.43 -10.61 -24.44
C GLY A 167 14.63 -10.57 -22.92
N PHE A 168 14.30 -9.45 -22.26
CA PHE A 168 14.36 -9.34 -20.81
C PHE A 168 13.10 -9.91 -20.15
N LYS A 169 13.24 -11.01 -19.42
CA LYS A 169 12.13 -11.70 -18.73
C LYS A 169 11.74 -11.08 -17.38
N THR A 170 12.57 -10.21 -16.83
CA THR A 170 12.39 -9.52 -15.55
C THR A 170 12.94 -8.10 -15.71
N ASN A 171 12.54 -7.18 -14.81
CA ASN A 171 13.08 -5.82 -14.82
C ASN A 171 14.62 -5.85 -14.73
N PRO A 172 15.34 -5.44 -15.79
CA PRO A 172 16.80 -5.41 -15.78
C PRO A 172 17.36 -4.10 -15.24
N ILE A 173 16.51 -3.10 -14.99
CA ILE A 173 16.91 -1.78 -14.51
C ILE A 173 17.00 -1.82 -12.97
N PRO A 174 18.19 -1.63 -12.37
CA PRO A 174 18.30 -1.46 -10.92
C PRO A 174 17.72 -0.11 -10.48
N ASN A 175 17.32 0.00 -9.21
CA ASN A 175 16.85 1.26 -8.65
C ASN A 175 17.92 2.36 -8.79
N THR A 176 17.59 3.40 -9.55
CA THR A 176 18.46 4.58 -9.73
C THR A 176 18.37 5.52 -8.52
N LYS A 177 19.40 6.35 -8.32
CA LYS A 177 19.52 7.18 -7.10
C LYS A 177 18.40 8.22 -6.95
N ASP A 178 17.74 8.59 -8.05
CA ASP A 178 16.74 9.64 -8.10
C ASP A 178 15.28 9.17 -8.18
N ILE A 179 15.03 7.85 -8.14
CA ILE A 179 13.69 7.27 -8.18
C ILE A 179 13.31 6.63 -6.84
N ASP A 180 12.04 6.70 -6.45
CA ASP A 180 11.50 6.06 -5.25
C ASP A 180 10.94 4.66 -5.52
N GLY A 181 10.40 4.42 -6.72
CA GLY A 181 9.87 3.12 -7.16
C GLY A 181 10.10 2.87 -8.66
N SER A 182 10.04 1.60 -9.07
CA SER A 182 10.19 1.17 -10.47
C SER A 182 9.23 0.04 -10.81
N TRP A 183 8.38 0.27 -11.80
CA TRP A 183 7.38 -0.69 -12.25
C TRP A 183 7.76 -1.28 -13.61
N PHE A 184 7.63 -2.60 -13.76
CA PHE A 184 7.96 -3.31 -15.00
C PHE A 184 6.70 -3.89 -15.66
N ASN A 185 6.44 -3.48 -16.89
CA ASN A 185 5.35 -4.00 -17.71
C ASN A 185 5.90 -4.88 -18.83
N ASP A 186 5.67 -6.19 -18.73
CA ASP A 186 5.92 -7.17 -19.78
C ASP A 186 4.63 -7.63 -20.49
N LYS A 187 3.47 -7.09 -20.07
CA LYS A 187 2.16 -7.37 -20.65
C LYS A 187 1.33 -6.09 -20.82
N ASP A 188 0.45 -6.10 -21.83
CA ASP A 188 -0.58 -5.08 -22.02
C ASP A 188 -1.81 -5.45 -21.19
N TYR A 189 -1.89 -4.86 -19.99
CA TYR A 189 -2.94 -5.14 -19.02
C TYR A 189 -4.28 -4.46 -19.34
N ARG A 190 -4.35 -3.57 -20.34
CA ARG A 190 -5.63 -2.88 -20.64
C ARG A 190 -6.70 -3.87 -21.07
N VAL A 191 -7.83 -3.79 -20.39
CA VAL A 191 -9.02 -4.59 -20.67
C VAL A 191 -9.54 -4.31 -22.08
N ASN A 192 -9.88 -5.37 -22.80
CA ASN A 192 -10.78 -5.27 -23.95
C ASN A 192 -12.19 -5.56 -23.41
N GLN A 193 -13.14 -4.65 -23.63
CA GLN A 193 -14.50 -4.76 -23.09
C GLN A 193 -15.22 -6.07 -23.51
N ASP A 194 -14.75 -6.73 -24.58
CA ASP A 194 -15.33 -7.94 -25.15
C ASP A 194 -14.63 -9.25 -24.70
N LYS A 195 -13.60 -9.21 -23.84
CA LYS A 195 -12.90 -10.41 -23.36
C LYS A 195 -12.56 -10.33 -21.87
N GLU A 196 -13.00 -11.34 -21.11
CA GLU A 196 -12.71 -11.57 -19.68
C GLU A 196 -11.22 -11.86 -19.39
N THR A 197 -10.29 -11.00 -19.79
CA THR A 197 -8.84 -11.29 -19.62
C THR A 197 -8.16 -10.47 -18.52
N GLY A 198 -8.89 -9.78 -17.65
CA GLY A 198 -8.27 -8.89 -16.66
C GLY A 198 -7.82 -9.60 -15.37
N GLN A 199 -6.52 -9.90 -15.24
CA GLN A 199 -5.86 -10.22 -13.95
C GLN A 199 -5.59 -8.92 -13.12
N GLY A 200 -6.51 -7.95 -13.10
CA GLY A 200 -6.33 -6.65 -12.45
C GLY A 200 -7.63 -6.08 -11.87
N TYR A 201 -7.52 -5.01 -11.07
CA TYR A 201 -8.66 -4.38 -10.39
C TYR A 201 -9.08 -3.13 -11.15
N PHE A 202 -9.84 -3.31 -12.22
CA PHE A 202 -10.11 -2.20 -13.13
C PHE A 202 -11.34 -1.37 -12.77
N TRP A 203 -11.19 -0.06 -12.93
CA TRP A 203 -12.25 0.94 -12.77
C TRP A 203 -12.34 1.81 -14.02
N SER A 204 -13.55 2.09 -14.49
CA SER A 204 -13.77 3.10 -15.52
C SER A 204 -14.11 4.44 -14.87
N PHE A 205 -13.83 5.53 -15.57
CA PHE A 205 -14.25 6.87 -15.16
C PHE A 205 -15.13 7.54 -16.21
N GLU A 206 -15.96 8.46 -15.73
CA GLU A 206 -16.77 9.38 -16.53
C GLU A 206 -16.68 10.79 -15.93
N HIS A 207 -16.69 11.81 -16.77
CA HIS A 207 -16.82 13.19 -16.33
C HIS A 207 -18.25 13.45 -15.82
N THR A 208 -18.35 14.10 -14.66
CA THR A 208 -19.65 14.51 -14.11
C THR A 208 -20.13 15.80 -14.78
N ALA A 209 -21.41 16.14 -14.62
CA ALA A 209 -21.97 17.40 -15.12
C ALA A 209 -21.27 18.66 -14.55
N SER A 210 -20.66 18.56 -13.36
CA SER A 210 -19.86 19.64 -12.76
C SER A 210 -18.39 19.65 -13.21
N GLY A 211 -18.01 18.74 -14.12
CA GLY A 211 -16.63 18.55 -14.58
C GLY A 211 -15.74 17.80 -13.58
N GLY A 212 -16.31 17.17 -12.55
CA GLY A 212 -15.58 16.23 -11.70
C GLY A 212 -15.41 14.87 -12.37
N LEU A 213 -14.82 13.91 -11.66
CA LEU A 213 -14.70 12.53 -12.14
C LEU A 213 -15.52 11.58 -11.28
N SER A 214 -16.27 10.69 -11.92
CA SER A 214 -16.97 9.59 -11.27
C SER A 214 -16.32 8.27 -11.69
N PHE A 215 -15.76 7.54 -10.73
CA PHE A 215 -15.25 6.19 -10.96
C PHE A 215 -16.32 5.15 -10.64
N SER A 216 -16.41 4.11 -11.48
CA SER A 216 -17.32 2.99 -11.28
C SER A 216 -16.67 1.66 -11.63
N PHE A 217 -17.01 0.64 -10.85
CA PHE A 217 -16.67 -0.74 -11.18
C PHE A 217 -17.44 -1.21 -12.42
N PRO A 218 -16.88 -2.08 -13.27
CA PRO A 218 -17.56 -2.57 -14.46
C PRO A 218 -18.92 -3.22 -14.18
N ALA A 219 -19.78 -3.19 -15.20
CA ALA A 219 -21.04 -3.94 -15.17
C ALA A 219 -20.74 -5.44 -15.31
N GLY A 220 -21.03 -6.20 -14.25
CA GLY A 220 -20.93 -7.66 -14.14
C GLY A 220 -21.69 -8.12 -12.90
N GLU A 221 -21.93 -9.43 -12.73
CA GLU A 221 -22.93 -10.06 -11.82
C GLU A 221 -22.86 -9.76 -10.31
N TRP A 222 -22.07 -8.78 -9.87
CA TRP A 222 -22.16 -8.23 -8.51
C TRP A 222 -23.37 -7.28 -8.42
N ASN A 223 -24.54 -7.90 -8.38
CA ASN A 223 -25.86 -7.30 -8.23
C ASN A 223 -25.98 -6.45 -6.96
N GLY A 224 -26.34 -5.16 -7.12
CA GLY A 224 -27.07 -4.37 -6.12
C GLY A 224 -26.47 -3.01 -5.76
N TYR A 225 -25.15 -2.85 -5.76
CA TYR A 225 -24.50 -1.60 -5.34
C TYR A 225 -23.24 -1.34 -6.17
N LYS A 226 -23.25 -0.25 -6.94
CA LYS A 226 -22.06 0.25 -7.63
C LYS A 226 -21.47 1.38 -6.78
N PRO A 227 -20.42 1.14 -5.96
CA PRO A 227 -19.74 2.23 -5.30
C PRO A 227 -19.29 3.23 -6.39
N LYS A 228 -19.71 4.48 -6.23
CA LYS A 228 -19.23 5.59 -7.06
C LYS A 228 -18.28 6.40 -6.20
N VAL A 229 -17.05 6.56 -6.65
CA VAL A 229 -16.14 7.52 -6.04
C VAL A 229 -16.11 8.76 -6.91
N ILE A 230 -16.39 9.91 -6.30
CA ILE A 230 -16.45 11.19 -7.00
C ILE A 230 -15.27 12.05 -6.55
N TYR A 231 -14.46 12.47 -7.51
CA TYR A 231 -13.42 13.48 -7.32
C TYR A 231 -13.86 14.83 -7.89
N PRO A 232 -13.48 15.94 -7.24
CA PRO A 232 -13.69 17.26 -7.80
C PRO A 232 -12.90 17.45 -9.11
N LYS A 233 -13.31 18.45 -9.89
CA LYS A 233 -12.62 18.85 -11.12
C LYS A 233 -11.16 19.22 -10.82
N LYS A 234 -10.23 18.81 -11.69
CA LYS A 234 -8.81 19.15 -11.56
C LYS A 234 -8.13 19.12 -12.93
N ASP A 235 -7.21 20.04 -13.14
CA ASP A 235 -6.38 20.09 -14.35
C ASP A 235 -5.28 19.02 -14.29
N ASP A 236 -5.57 17.84 -14.85
CA ASP A 236 -4.63 16.72 -14.97
C ASP A 236 -4.98 15.84 -16.19
N SER A 237 -4.32 14.68 -16.33
CA SER A 237 -4.46 13.86 -17.54
C SER A 237 -5.89 13.37 -17.83
N PHE A 238 -6.76 13.28 -16.82
CA PHE A 238 -8.14 12.84 -17.01
C PHE A 238 -8.95 13.82 -17.87
N GLU A 239 -8.68 15.13 -17.83
CA GLU A 239 -9.45 16.14 -18.58
C GLU A 239 -9.29 16.01 -20.10
N THR A 240 -8.18 15.40 -20.55
CA THR A 240 -7.85 15.23 -21.97
C THR A 240 -8.20 13.86 -22.52
N VAL A 241 -8.52 12.91 -21.63
CA VAL A 241 -8.83 11.53 -21.99
C VAL A 241 -10.34 11.34 -22.03
N ARG A 242 -10.82 10.62 -23.05
CA ARG A 242 -12.25 10.35 -23.22
C ARG A 242 -12.82 9.52 -22.06
N ASP A 243 -14.12 9.66 -21.82
CA ASP A 243 -14.86 8.83 -20.87
C ASP A 243 -14.77 7.34 -21.22
N GLY A 244 -14.90 6.50 -20.18
CA GLY A 244 -14.93 5.05 -20.31
C GLY A 244 -13.56 4.40 -20.48
N VAL A 245 -12.46 5.14 -20.31
CA VAL A 245 -11.11 4.57 -20.20
C VAL A 245 -10.93 3.90 -18.84
N TRP A 246 -10.19 2.79 -18.84
CA TRP A 246 -10.03 1.90 -17.70
C TRP A 246 -8.66 2.11 -17.04
N VAL A 247 -8.69 2.31 -15.73
CA VAL A 247 -7.50 2.35 -14.86
C VAL A 247 -7.43 1.06 -14.06
N ASP A 248 -6.22 0.54 -13.88
CA ASP A 248 -5.93 -0.62 -13.04
C ASP A 248 -5.59 -0.16 -11.62
N CYS A 249 -6.57 -0.26 -10.71
CA CYS A 249 -6.35 0.07 -9.32
C CYS A 249 -5.42 -0.94 -8.62
N GLY A 250 -5.21 -2.13 -9.18
CA GLY A 250 -4.16 -3.05 -8.74
C GLY A 250 -2.77 -2.47 -8.99
N LEU A 251 -2.55 -1.84 -10.14
CA LEU A 251 -1.32 -1.10 -10.41
C LEU A 251 -1.15 0.08 -9.44
N THR A 252 -2.20 0.87 -9.18
CA THR A 252 -2.08 1.98 -8.20
C THR A 252 -1.77 1.51 -6.79
N HIS A 253 -2.30 0.35 -6.40
CA HIS A 253 -1.98 -0.32 -5.14
C HIS A 253 -0.49 -0.66 -5.05
N GLU A 254 0.05 -1.37 -6.03
CA GLU A 254 1.46 -1.75 -6.07
C GLU A 254 2.41 -0.54 -6.12
N LEU A 255 2.05 0.49 -6.88
CA LEU A 255 2.77 1.76 -6.90
C LEU A 255 2.72 2.46 -5.53
N GLY A 256 1.63 2.32 -4.78
CA GLY A 256 1.52 2.79 -3.39
C GLY A 256 2.55 2.14 -2.47
N HIS A 257 2.82 0.84 -2.62
CA HIS A 257 3.93 0.22 -1.91
C HIS A 257 5.24 0.82 -2.36
N GLN A 258 5.58 0.70 -3.65
CA GLN A 258 6.91 1.04 -4.13
C GLN A 258 7.28 2.50 -3.93
N ALA A 259 6.41 3.43 -4.34
CA ALA A 259 6.69 4.85 -4.34
C ALA A 259 6.46 5.49 -2.97
N TRP A 260 5.36 5.13 -2.31
CA TRP A 260 4.94 5.76 -1.06
C TRP A 260 5.30 5.00 0.21
N ASN A 261 5.89 3.80 0.10
CA ASN A 261 6.24 2.97 1.24
C ASN A 261 5.03 2.59 2.11
N LEU A 262 3.84 2.45 1.51
CA LEU A 262 2.64 2.07 2.25
C LEU A 262 2.60 0.57 2.54
N PRO A 263 1.98 0.12 3.65
CA PRO A 263 1.68 -1.28 3.90
C PRO A 263 0.41 -1.70 3.16
N ASP A 264 0.23 -3.01 3.07
CA ASP A 264 -1.04 -3.60 2.64
C ASP A 264 -2.13 -3.52 3.72
N GLU A 265 -3.38 -3.49 3.25
CA GLU A 265 -4.58 -3.70 4.08
C GLU A 265 -5.27 -4.98 3.57
N TYR A 266 -5.14 -6.10 4.30
CA TYR A 266 -5.54 -7.44 3.83
C TYR A 266 -6.74 -8.06 4.55
N ILE A 267 -7.33 -9.06 3.89
CA ILE A 267 -8.20 -10.08 4.46
C ILE A 267 -7.34 -11.11 5.21
N LEU A 268 -7.71 -11.41 6.44
CA LEU A 268 -7.03 -12.39 7.28
C LEU A 268 -7.99 -13.53 7.64
N GLY A 269 -7.55 -14.77 7.39
CA GLY A 269 -8.25 -15.98 7.79
C GLY A 269 -7.90 -16.38 9.22
N PHE A 270 -8.92 -16.75 10.00
CA PHE A 270 -8.83 -17.23 11.40
C PHE A 270 -9.58 -18.56 11.56
N GLU A 271 -9.64 -19.33 10.49
CA GLU A 271 -10.44 -20.55 10.36
C GLU A 271 -10.10 -21.58 11.43
N ASP A 272 -8.84 -21.61 11.88
CA ASP A 272 -8.35 -22.53 12.92
C ASP A 272 -8.19 -21.88 14.31
N SER A 273 -8.66 -20.64 14.50
CA SER A 273 -8.49 -19.93 15.78
C SER A 273 -9.46 -20.44 16.86
N VAL A 274 -9.15 -20.14 18.12
CA VAL A 274 -10.05 -20.44 19.27
C VAL A 274 -11.25 -19.51 19.37
N PHE A 275 -11.34 -18.49 18.50
CA PHE A 275 -12.36 -17.47 18.53
C PHE A 275 -13.60 -17.85 17.71
N SER A 276 -14.72 -17.18 17.98
CA SER A 276 -15.96 -17.33 17.24
C SER A 276 -15.86 -16.78 15.81
N ILE A 277 -14.98 -15.80 15.60
CA ILE A 277 -14.72 -15.15 14.31
C ILE A 277 -13.71 -15.96 13.51
N ARG A 278 -14.08 -16.33 12.27
CA ARG A 278 -13.25 -17.16 11.39
C ARG A 278 -12.59 -16.39 10.27
N LYS A 279 -13.07 -15.19 9.98
CA LYS A 279 -12.53 -14.32 8.93
C LYS A 279 -12.62 -12.87 9.38
N PHE A 280 -11.51 -12.14 9.28
CA PHE A 280 -11.47 -10.70 9.47
C PHE A 280 -11.07 -10.05 8.16
N ILE A 281 -11.97 -9.25 7.62
CA ILE A 281 -11.78 -8.50 6.39
C ILE A 281 -11.42 -7.08 6.83
N TYR A 282 -10.15 -6.72 6.73
CA TYR A 282 -9.73 -5.34 6.87
C TYR A 282 -10.02 -4.63 5.54
N TYR A 283 -11.10 -3.86 5.51
CA TYR A 283 -11.58 -3.19 4.30
C TYR A 283 -11.60 -1.68 4.50
N SER A 284 -10.51 -1.02 4.15
CA SER A 284 -10.40 0.43 4.38
C SER A 284 -9.99 1.26 3.17
N GLY A 285 -10.02 0.71 1.95
CA GLY A 285 -9.61 1.44 0.76
C GLY A 285 -8.13 1.23 0.49
N SER A 286 -7.79 -0.01 0.16
CA SER A 286 -6.42 -0.50 -0.08
C SER A 286 -5.87 -0.08 -1.44
N LEU A 287 -6.31 1.05 -2.01
CA LEU A 287 -6.01 1.50 -3.37
C LEU A 287 -6.44 0.55 -4.51
N HIS A 288 -6.98 -0.64 -4.20
CA HIS A 288 -7.72 -1.51 -5.14
C HIS A 288 -9.06 -0.90 -5.58
N GLU A 289 -9.48 0.13 -4.85
CA GLU A 289 -10.54 1.06 -5.20
C GLU A 289 -9.88 2.43 -5.37
N PRO A 290 -10.48 3.35 -6.15
CA PRO A 290 -10.01 4.71 -6.27
C PRO A 290 -10.34 5.50 -4.99
N GLU A 291 -9.91 5.02 -3.84
CA GLU A 291 -10.03 5.63 -2.52
C GLU A 291 -8.82 5.20 -1.67
N MET A 292 -8.42 6.06 -0.74
CA MET A 292 -7.33 5.81 0.20
C MET A 292 -7.86 5.85 1.62
N SER A 293 -7.46 4.85 2.42
CA SER A 293 -7.85 4.78 3.82
C SER A 293 -7.35 5.95 4.66
N PRO A 294 -8.09 6.34 5.72
CA PRO A 294 -7.58 7.29 6.72
C PRO A 294 -6.24 6.89 7.33
N TYR A 295 -5.98 5.57 7.48
CA TYR A 295 -4.72 5.07 8.02
C TYR A 295 -3.57 5.27 7.04
N LEU A 296 -3.73 4.84 5.77
CA LEU A 296 -2.74 5.02 4.72
C LEU A 296 -2.42 6.51 4.53
N SER A 297 -3.44 7.38 4.56
CA SER A 297 -3.21 8.82 4.46
C SER A 297 -2.46 9.40 5.68
N SER A 298 -2.74 8.90 6.88
CA SER A 298 -2.00 9.28 8.09
C SER A 298 -0.53 8.85 8.02
N LEU A 299 -0.25 7.67 7.47
CA LEU A 299 1.12 7.23 7.20
C LEU A 299 1.80 8.10 6.15
N LEU A 300 1.12 8.48 5.06
CA LEU A 300 1.69 9.39 4.08
C LEU A 300 2.09 10.73 4.72
N LYS A 301 1.23 11.30 5.57
CA LYS A 301 1.59 12.53 6.32
C LYS A 301 2.83 12.36 7.16
N LEU A 302 2.92 11.24 7.89
CA LEU A 302 4.10 10.90 8.67
C LEU A 302 5.34 10.84 7.76
N PHE A 303 5.26 10.15 6.63
CA PHE A 303 6.38 9.99 5.71
C PHE A 303 6.83 11.30 5.07
N VAL A 304 5.90 12.21 4.75
CA VAL A 304 6.25 13.57 4.32
C VAL A 304 6.97 14.34 5.43
N ARG A 305 6.45 14.28 6.67
CA ARG A 305 7.02 14.97 7.83
C ARG A 305 8.44 14.50 8.14
N GLU A 306 8.63 13.19 8.21
CA GLU A 306 9.90 12.53 8.57
C GLU A 306 10.86 12.34 7.38
N GLY A 307 10.42 12.68 6.16
CA GLY A 307 11.24 12.50 4.95
C GLY A 307 11.45 11.04 4.54
N ILE A 308 10.62 10.10 5.00
CA ILE A 308 10.73 8.67 4.69
C ILE A 308 10.33 8.40 3.24
N ARG A 309 11.16 7.63 2.52
CA ARG A 309 10.97 7.38 1.08
C ARG A 309 10.86 5.89 0.75
N GLY A 310 10.47 5.62 -0.50
CA GLY A 310 10.28 4.34 -1.20
C GLY A 310 10.60 3.00 -0.52
N TYR A 311 9.82 1.99 -0.86
CA TYR A 311 9.82 0.65 -0.24
C TYR A 311 11.18 -0.05 -0.19
N TYR A 312 12.00 0.14 -1.24
CA TYR A 312 13.33 -0.45 -1.40
C TYR A 312 14.46 0.59 -1.52
N THR A 313 14.18 1.87 -1.25
CA THR A 313 15.16 2.95 -1.46
C THR A 313 15.52 3.69 -0.16
N ASP A 314 14.87 3.35 0.94
CA ASP A 314 15.12 3.86 2.27
C ASP A 314 15.22 2.66 3.25
N PRO A 315 16.20 2.61 4.18
CA PRO A 315 16.28 1.57 5.20
C PRO A 315 15.04 1.53 6.11
N ARG A 316 14.35 2.66 6.27
CA ARG A 316 13.06 2.76 6.98
C ARG A 316 11.89 2.24 6.13
N GLY A 317 12.14 1.92 4.86
CA GLY A 317 11.19 1.33 3.93
C GLY A 317 10.73 -0.06 4.37
N ILE A 318 9.44 -0.38 4.24
CA ILE A 318 8.86 -1.66 4.66
C ILE A 318 9.54 -2.84 3.95
N GLY A 319 9.96 -2.67 2.69
CA GLY A 319 10.65 -3.72 1.94
C GLY A 319 12.02 -4.07 2.51
N ILE A 320 12.80 -3.06 2.91
CA ILE A 320 14.15 -3.24 3.46
C ILE A 320 14.11 -3.57 4.95
N ALA A 321 13.30 -2.85 5.73
CA ALA A 321 13.17 -3.06 7.18
C ALA A 321 12.80 -4.53 7.51
N ARG A 322 11.98 -5.17 6.65
CA ARG A 322 11.64 -6.60 6.74
C ARG A 322 12.86 -7.54 6.64
N THR A 323 13.92 -7.10 5.95
CA THR A 323 15.11 -7.91 5.68
C THR A 323 16.28 -7.64 6.63
N LEU A 324 16.34 -6.44 7.22
CA LEU A 324 17.46 -6.02 8.08
C LEU A 324 17.19 -6.16 9.58
N GLY A 325 15.97 -6.54 9.99
CA GLY A 325 15.62 -6.73 11.41
C GLY A 325 15.62 -5.43 12.21
N GLU A 326 15.66 -4.28 11.54
CA GLU A 326 15.57 -2.97 12.16
C GLU A 326 14.12 -2.69 12.56
N LYS A 327 13.94 -1.97 13.68
CA LYS A 327 12.62 -1.65 14.25
C LYS A 327 11.68 -1.13 13.18
N PHE A 328 10.59 -1.86 12.94
CA PHE A 328 9.55 -1.47 11.99
C PHE A 328 8.88 -0.17 12.43
N PHE A 329 9.33 0.94 11.85
CA PHE A 329 9.12 2.30 12.37
C PHE A 329 7.67 2.64 12.73
N HIS A 330 6.69 2.31 11.87
CA HIS A 330 5.31 2.72 12.14
C HIS A 330 4.55 1.74 13.04
N TYR A 331 4.83 0.42 12.99
CA TYR A 331 4.08 -0.54 13.80
C TYR A 331 4.31 -0.38 15.29
N HIS A 332 5.48 0.14 15.70
CA HIS A 332 5.77 0.44 17.10
C HIS A 332 5.18 1.79 17.58
N MET A 333 4.63 2.61 16.68
CA MET A 333 4.03 3.91 17.03
C MET A 333 2.68 3.68 17.71
N ILE A 334 2.71 3.38 18.99
CA ILE A 334 1.52 3.12 19.80
C ILE A 334 1.50 4.12 20.95
N PRO A 335 0.34 4.69 21.32
CA PRO A 335 0.19 5.56 22.49
C PRO A 335 0.79 4.91 23.75
N GLU A 336 1.28 5.74 24.66
CA GLU A 336 1.84 5.28 25.94
C GLU A 336 0.76 4.65 26.82
N LYS A 337 -0.45 5.21 26.77
CA LYS A 337 -1.63 4.69 27.46
C LYS A 337 -2.82 4.64 26.51
N ILE A 338 -3.53 3.51 26.52
CA ILE A 338 -4.77 3.33 25.77
C ILE A 338 -5.86 2.94 26.77
N THR A 339 -6.90 3.78 26.87
CA THR A 339 -8.04 3.57 27.77
C THR A 339 -9.30 3.34 26.96
N LEU A 340 -9.86 2.15 27.04
CA LEU A 340 -11.13 1.76 26.44
C LEU A 340 -12.28 2.07 27.40
N LYS A 341 -13.15 2.99 26.99
CA LYS A 341 -14.38 3.35 27.70
C LYS A 341 -15.56 2.66 27.04
N SER A 342 -16.30 1.86 27.80
CA SER A 342 -17.56 1.25 27.35
C SER A 342 -18.44 0.87 28.52
N GLU A 343 -19.75 0.95 28.36
CA GLU A 343 -20.71 0.62 29.42
C GLU A 343 -20.83 -0.90 29.62
N GLY A 344 -20.96 -1.32 30.88
CA GLY A 344 -21.32 -2.71 31.23
C GLY A 344 -20.19 -3.74 31.08
N ILE A 345 -18.94 -3.33 30.83
CA ILE A 345 -17.79 -4.23 30.84
C ILE A 345 -17.47 -4.68 32.28
N THR A 346 -17.42 -5.99 32.51
CA THR A 346 -17.15 -6.60 33.83
C THR A 346 -15.85 -7.40 33.90
N GLU A 347 -15.39 -7.92 32.76
CA GLU A 347 -14.15 -8.68 32.60
C GLU A 347 -13.59 -8.46 31.19
N ALA A 348 -12.27 -8.49 31.05
CA ALA A 348 -11.60 -8.46 29.75
C ALA A 348 -10.40 -9.42 29.71
N ILE A 349 -10.16 -10.02 28.55
CA ILE A 349 -9.00 -10.87 28.26
C ILE A 349 -8.37 -10.36 26.97
N PHE A 350 -7.06 -10.19 26.98
CA PHE A 350 -6.30 -9.67 25.85
C PHE A 350 -5.44 -10.75 25.22
N TYR A 351 -5.48 -10.80 23.89
CA TYR A 351 -4.70 -11.73 23.10
C TYR A 351 -3.84 -10.99 22.09
N SER A 352 -2.56 -11.32 22.04
CA SER A 352 -1.65 -10.86 20.99
C SER A 352 -1.45 -11.97 19.97
N ASN A 353 -1.38 -11.60 18.69
CA ASN A 353 -1.11 -12.54 17.60
C ASN A 353 0.33 -13.06 17.71
N ILE A 354 0.52 -14.37 17.54
CA ILE A 354 1.83 -15.03 17.46
C ILE A 354 2.22 -15.21 15.99
N TYR A 355 3.44 -14.81 15.65
CA TYR A 355 4.00 -15.05 14.33
C TYR A 355 4.81 -16.35 14.29
N ARG A 356 4.67 -17.14 13.20
CA ARG A 356 5.43 -18.37 12.95
C ARG A 356 5.98 -18.46 11.52
N GLU A 357 7.25 -18.17 11.27
CA GLU A 357 7.79 -18.26 9.90
C GLU A 357 7.33 -19.53 9.13
N PRO A 358 6.79 -19.41 7.90
CA PRO A 358 6.60 -18.22 7.07
C PRO A 358 5.16 -17.63 7.16
N ASP A 359 4.70 -17.18 8.34
CA ASP A 359 3.28 -16.86 8.62
C ASP A 359 2.72 -15.53 8.08
N TYR A 360 2.92 -15.17 6.81
CA TYR A 360 2.17 -14.01 6.32
C TYR A 360 0.69 -14.37 6.04
N TYR A 361 0.44 -15.50 5.38
CA TYR A 361 -0.90 -15.94 4.95
C TYR A 361 -1.42 -17.21 5.64
N LEU A 362 -0.68 -17.78 6.60
CA LEU A 362 -1.06 -19.01 7.31
C LEU A 362 -1.95 -18.74 8.54
N PRO A 363 -2.58 -19.77 9.12
CA PRO A 363 -3.49 -19.65 10.25
C PRO A 363 -2.85 -18.98 11.46
N LYS A 364 -3.53 -17.97 11.99
CA LYS A 364 -3.01 -17.10 13.04
C LYS A 364 -3.19 -17.72 14.43
N GLU A 365 -2.08 -17.90 15.13
CA GLU A 365 -2.08 -18.27 16.55
C GLU A 365 -2.17 -17.04 17.46
N PHE A 366 -2.65 -17.25 18.68
CA PHE A 366 -2.85 -16.19 19.66
C PHE A 366 -2.43 -16.64 21.06
N LYS A 367 -1.79 -15.72 21.79
CA LYS A 367 -1.42 -15.90 23.19
C LYS A 367 -2.22 -14.96 24.06
N GLU A 368 -2.82 -15.47 25.14
CA GLU A 368 -3.34 -14.64 26.23
C GLU A 368 -2.17 -13.89 26.86
N VAL A 369 -2.19 -12.57 26.81
CA VAL A 369 -1.12 -11.71 27.36
C VAL A 369 -1.51 -11.04 28.67
N ASP A 370 -2.81 -10.88 28.92
CA ASP A 370 -3.32 -10.31 30.16
C ASP A 370 -4.82 -10.62 30.37
N ARG A 371 -5.28 -10.53 31.62
CA ARG A 371 -6.67 -10.71 32.02
C ARG A 371 -7.03 -9.78 33.18
N MET A 372 -8.11 -9.02 33.01
CA MET A 372 -8.63 -8.09 34.01
C MET A 372 -10.01 -8.53 34.50
N LYS A 373 -10.15 -8.76 35.82
CA LYS A 373 -11.40 -9.23 36.47
C LYS A 373 -11.97 -8.19 37.43
N LYS A 374 -13.32 -8.19 37.57
CA LYS A 374 -14.07 -7.41 38.58
C LYS A 374 -13.77 -5.90 38.52
N MET A 375 -14.05 -5.28 37.37
CA MET A 375 -13.83 -3.84 37.21
C MET A 375 -14.96 -3.03 37.86
N PRO A 376 -14.68 -2.12 38.82
CA PRO A 376 -15.70 -1.31 39.49
C PRO A 376 -16.23 -0.13 38.66
N SER A 377 -15.53 0.26 37.59
CA SER A 377 -15.88 1.40 36.72
C SER A 377 -15.32 1.23 35.30
N ALA A 378 -16.04 1.77 34.32
CA ALA A 378 -16.06 1.51 32.86
C ALA A 378 -14.77 1.75 32.03
N ASP A 379 -13.62 2.00 32.67
CA ASP A 379 -12.38 2.36 31.98
C ASP A 379 -11.40 1.17 32.01
N LEU A 380 -11.24 0.51 30.87
CA LEU A 380 -10.32 -0.61 30.68
C LEU A 380 -9.02 -0.10 30.06
N VAL A 381 -7.88 -0.26 30.73
CA VAL A 381 -6.58 0.08 30.13
C VAL A 381 -6.09 -1.10 29.30
N ILE A 382 -5.78 -0.89 28.01
CA ILE A 382 -5.19 -1.94 27.17
C ILE A 382 -3.72 -2.11 27.57
N PRO A 383 -3.29 -3.32 27.97
CA PRO A 383 -1.93 -3.54 28.44
C PRO A 383 -0.95 -3.44 27.28
N ARG A 384 0.21 -2.81 27.56
CA ARG A 384 1.23 -2.56 26.55
C ARG A 384 1.75 -3.85 25.89
N SER A 385 1.80 -4.94 26.65
CA SER A 385 2.22 -6.28 26.21
C SER A 385 1.44 -6.83 25.01
N VAL A 386 0.26 -6.27 24.70
CA VAL A 386 -0.52 -6.62 23.50
C VAL A 386 0.22 -6.24 22.22
N PHE A 387 1.00 -5.16 22.25
CA PHE A 387 1.67 -4.57 21.09
C PHE A 387 3.18 -4.84 21.05
N GLU A 388 3.73 -5.48 22.07
CA GLU A 388 5.16 -5.76 22.14
C GLU A 388 5.56 -6.75 21.05
N PRO A 389 6.71 -6.52 20.40
CA PRO A 389 7.14 -7.39 19.31
C PRO A 389 7.58 -8.75 19.82
N GLN A 390 7.57 -9.72 18.92
CA GLN A 390 8.12 -11.05 19.14
C GLN A 390 9.53 -11.12 18.58
N ALA A 391 10.45 -11.58 19.41
CA ALA A 391 11.81 -11.88 18.98
C ALA A 391 11.81 -13.07 18.01
N LEU A 392 12.46 -12.89 16.86
CA LEU A 392 12.70 -13.91 15.84
C LEU A 392 14.21 -14.14 15.68
N GLU A 393 14.60 -15.18 14.95
CA GLU A 393 16.03 -15.43 14.66
C GLU A 393 16.71 -14.24 13.96
N LYS A 394 15.94 -13.44 13.21
CA LYS A 394 16.44 -12.26 12.47
C LYS A 394 15.60 -11.02 12.77
N GLY A 395 15.63 -10.57 14.02
CA GLY A 395 15.03 -9.32 14.46
C GLY A 395 13.75 -9.51 15.25
N GLU A 396 12.82 -8.58 15.11
CA GLU A 396 11.61 -8.49 15.92
C GLU A 396 10.40 -8.28 15.02
N MET A 397 9.28 -8.97 15.25
CA MET A 397 8.04 -8.75 14.52
C MET A 397 6.94 -8.18 15.41
N TYR A 398 6.36 -7.06 15.00
CA TYR A 398 5.25 -6.43 15.70
C TYR A 398 3.91 -7.09 15.32
N PRO A 399 3.00 -7.27 16.27
CA PRO A 399 1.67 -7.78 16.00
C PRO A 399 0.86 -6.77 15.16
N LEU A 400 0.26 -7.23 14.06
CA LEU A 400 -0.56 -6.39 13.18
C LEU A 400 -1.99 -6.20 13.71
N PHE A 401 -2.44 -7.10 14.57
CA PHE A 401 -3.75 -7.07 15.19
C PHE A 401 -3.71 -7.84 16.51
N SER A 402 -4.66 -7.51 17.37
CA SER A 402 -4.90 -8.18 18.64
C SER A 402 -6.38 -8.57 18.73
N VAL A 403 -6.72 -9.44 19.68
CA VAL A 403 -8.11 -9.76 20.00
C VAL A 403 -8.37 -9.41 21.44
N ILE A 404 -9.48 -8.72 21.70
CA ILE A 404 -10.00 -8.50 23.02
C ILE A 404 -11.29 -9.30 23.19
N ARG A 405 -11.37 -10.08 24.27
CA ARG A 405 -12.60 -10.72 24.73
C ARG A 405 -13.13 -9.92 25.88
N ILE A 406 -14.36 -9.45 25.78
CA ILE A 406 -14.98 -8.56 26.77
C ILE A 406 -16.25 -9.24 27.29
N LYS A 407 -16.44 -9.24 28.61
CA LYS A 407 -17.66 -9.76 29.23
C LYS A 407 -18.62 -8.61 29.56
N ARG A 408 -19.77 -8.58 28.87
CA ARG A 408 -20.87 -7.61 29.05
C ARG A 408 -22.18 -8.37 29.23
N ASN A 409 -23.00 -7.96 30.19
CA ASN A 409 -24.31 -8.60 30.45
C ASN A 409 -24.23 -10.15 30.58
N ASN A 410 -23.18 -10.66 31.24
CA ASN A 410 -22.85 -12.09 31.36
C ASN A 410 -22.54 -12.84 30.05
N GLN A 411 -22.41 -12.16 28.92
CA GLN A 411 -22.00 -12.73 27.64
C GLN A 411 -20.58 -12.28 27.26
N TRP A 412 -19.84 -13.16 26.60
CA TRP A 412 -18.53 -12.83 26.03
C TRP A 412 -18.70 -12.33 24.61
N GLU A 413 -18.11 -11.19 24.33
CA GLU A 413 -18.02 -10.58 23.02
C GLU A 413 -16.55 -10.52 22.58
N GLU A 414 -16.30 -10.66 21.29
CA GLU A 414 -14.97 -10.68 20.70
C GLU A 414 -14.80 -9.51 19.73
N LEU A 415 -13.68 -8.80 19.84
CA LEU A 415 -13.33 -7.69 18.95
C LEU A 415 -11.88 -7.83 18.49
N PHE A 416 -11.67 -7.79 17.18
CA PHE A 416 -10.34 -7.72 16.58
C PHE A 416 -9.91 -6.27 16.52
N LEU A 417 -8.73 -5.96 17.07
CA LEU A 417 -8.18 -4.62 17.17
C LEU A 417 -6.91 -4.54 16.31
N PRO A 418 -7.01 -4.05 15.05
CA PRO A 418 -5.86 -3.72 14.24
C PRO A 418 -4.96 -2.70 14.91
N VAL A 419 -3.65 -2.89 14.77
CA VAL A 419 -2.63 -1.96 15.31
C VAL A 419 -2.75 -0.56 14.68
N SER A 420 -3.23 -0.50 13.44
CA SER A 420 -3.43 0.73 12.66
C SER A 420 -4.32 1.75 13.36
N ILE A 421 -5.31 1.33 14.15
CA ILE A 421 -6.16 2.19 14.99
C ILE A 421 -5.28 3.05 15.91
N PHE A 422 -4.32 2.41 16.56
CA PHE A 422 -3.46 3.04 17.56
C PHE A 422 -2.28 3.77 16.91
N ASN A 423 -1.79 3.27 15.77
CA ASN A 423 -0.82 4.01 14.95
C ASN A 423 -1.35 5.39 14.55
N MET A 424 -2.61 5.47 14.10
CA MET A 424 -3.22 6.76 13.78
C MET A 424 -3.23 7.72 14.96
N ALA A 425 -3.58 7.24 16.17
CA ALA A 425 -3.56 8.05 17.38
C ALA A 425 -2.16 8.58 17.70
N LYS A 426 -1.14 7.71 17.69
CA LYS A 426 0.25 8.12 17.98
C LYS A 426 0.80 9.07 16.90
N ILE A 427 0.49 8.85 15.62
CA ILE A 427 0.88 9.73 14.51
C ILE A 427 0.30 11.14 14.69
N ALA A 428 -0.93 11.22 15.20
CA ALA A 428 -1.58 12.48 15.55
C ALA A 428 -1.05 13.13 16.85
N GLY A 429 -0.04 12.53 17.51
CA GLY A 429 0.53 13.05 18.75
C GLY A 429 -0.28 12.72 20.00
N ILE A 430 -1.16 11.72 19.94
CA ILE A 430 -2.00 11.32 21.08
C ILE A 430 -1.29 10.21 21.86
N ASP A 431 -0.62 10.59 22.94
CA ASP A 431 0.11 9.64 23.81
C ASP A 431 -0.80 8.94 24.83
N ASN A 432 -1.92 9.57 25.17
CA ASN A 432 -2.96 9.02 26.04
C ASN A 432 -4.26 8.89 25.23
N ALA A 433 -4.46 7.76 24.56
CA ALA A 433 -5.63 7.53 23.72
C ALA A 433 -6.84 7.12 24.58
N ILE A 434 -7.92 7.89 24.50
CA ILE A 434 -9.22 7.54 25.08
C ILE A 434 -10.10 7.00 23.94
N CYS A 435 -10.41 5.71 24.01
CA CYS A 435 -11.16 4.96 23.02
C CYS A 435 -12.59 4.75 23.53
N ASN A 436 -13.57 5.45 22.98
CA ASN A 436 -14.98 5.26 23.28
C ASN A 436 -15.53 4.13 22.39
N LEU A 437 -15.79 2.97 22.97
CA LEU A 437 -16.30 1.78 22.29
C LEU A 437 -17.79 1.62 22.57
N GLN A 438 -18.58 1.50 21.51
CA GLN A 438 -20.00 1.24 21.55
C GLN A 438 -20.31 -0.08 20.84
N PHE A 439 -21.02 -0.97 21.54
CA PHE A 439 -21.61 -2.17 20.95
C PHE A 439 -23.06 -1.88 20.56
N TYR A 440 -23.50 -2.41 19.43
CA TYR A 440 -24.90 -2.38 19.01
C TYR A 440 -25.55 -3.72 19.33
N ASP A 441 -26.76 -3.70 19.90
CA ASP A 441 -27.46 -4.90 20.37
C ASP A 441 -27.85 -5.85 19.22
N LYS A 442 -26.87 -6.65 18.81
CA LYS A 442 -27.07 -7.90 18.08
C LYS A 442 -26.35 -8.98 18.87
N SER A 443 -27.10 -9.85 19.52
CA SER A 443 -26.55 -11.04 20.16
C SER A 443 -25.86 -11.91 19.11
N PHE A 444 -24.62 -12.31 19.39
CA PHE A 444 -23.91 -13.34 18.65
C PHE A 444 -24.74 -14.62 18.61
N SER A 445 -25.35 -14.96 17.48
CA SER A 445 -25.77 -16.34 17.23
C SER A 445 -24.51 -17.13 16.88
N SER A 446 -24.31 -18.26 17.54
CA SER A 446 -23.10 -19.10 17.62
C SER A 446 -22.53 -19.69 16.31
N ASP A 447 -22.96 -19.22 15.15
CA ASP A 447 -22.59 -19.80 13.86
C ASP A 447 -21.54 -18.94 13.17
N ARG A 448 -20.31 -19.46 13.07
CA ARG A 448 -19.15 -19.05 12.25
C ARG A 448 -19.38 -17.79 11.38
N GLN A 449 -18.85 -16.63 11.79
CA GLN A 449 -19.09 -15.34 11.11
C GLN A 449 -17.81 -14.71 10.55
N SER A 450 -18.00 -13.88 9.52
CA SER A 450 -16.96 -13.00 8.97
C SER A 450 -17.15 -11.58 9.50
N PHE A 451 -16.09 -10.98 10.01
CA PHE A 451 -16.06 -9.56 10.38
C PHE A 451 -15.51 -8.73 9.25
N GLN A 452 -16.17 -7.60 9.00
CA GLN A 452 -15.62 -6.51 8.20
C GLN A 452 -15.26 -5.36 9.12
N PHE A 453 -14.01 -4.91 9.04
CA PHE A 453 -13.52 -3.72 9.72
C PHE A 453 -13.31 -2.60 8.71
N GLN A 454 -13.78 -1.40 9.04
CA GLN A 454 -13.64 -0.22 8.20
C GLN A 454 -13.25 1.00 9.03
N MET A 455 -12.52 1.90 8.37
CA MET A 455 -12.15 3.21 8.90
C MET A 455 -12.94 4.27 8.14
N ILE A 456 -13.82 4.99 8.84
CA ILE A 456 -14.76 5.94 8.23
C ILE A 456 -14.42 7.35 8.69
N ASP A 457 -14.29 8.29 7.76
CA ASP A 457 -14.14 9.69 8.16
C ASP A 457 -15.40 10.18 8.89
N GLY A 458 -15.21 11.00 9.93
CA GLY A 458 -16.30 11.50 10.77
C GLY A 458 -17.35 12.29 10.00
N THR A 459 -16.97 12.98 8.92
CA THR A 459 -17.93 13.71 8.07
C THR A 459 -18.81 12.77 7.25
N LYS A 460 -18.34 11.55 6.94
CA LYS A 460 -19.08 10.51 6.20
C LYS A 460 -19.84 9.54 7.09
N MET A 461 -19.67 9.60 8.42
CA MET A 461 -20.22 8.58 9.34
C MET A 461 -21.75 8.49 9.30
N ASN A 462 -22.46 9.62 9.19
CA ASN A 462 -23.93 9.62 9.12
C ASN A 462 -24.43 8.94 7.85
N GLU A 463 -23.89 9.33 6.69
CA GLU A 463 -24.20 8.72 5.39
C GLU A 463 -23.90 7.21 5.41
N PHE A 464 -22.75 6.82 5.95
CA PHE A 464 -22.36 5.43 6.11
C PHE A 464 -23.38 4.65 6.96
N MET A 465 -23.79 5.17 8.12
CA MET A 465 -24.76 4.50 8.99
C MET A 465 -26.15 4.38 8.35
N GLU A 466 -26.59 5.41 7.62
CA GLU A 466 -27.84 5.37 6.86
C GLU A 466 -27.80 4.32 5.75
N PHE A 467 -26.72 4.27 4.98
CA PHE A 467 -26.50 3.27 3.95
C PHE A 467 -26.56 1.86 4.54
N ARG A 468 -25.83 1.63 5.64
CA ARG A 468 -25.78 0.34 6.34
C ARG A 468 -27.15 -0.07 6.87
N ARG A 469 -27.94 0.87 7.41
CA ARG A 469 -29.32 0.65 7.84
C ARG A 469 -30.23 0.27 6.68
N LYS A 470 -30.17 1.00 5.56
CA LYS A 470 -30.99 0.74 4.35
C LYS A 470 -30.73 -0.65 3.75
N ASN A 471 -29.49 -1.14 3.85
CA ASN A 471 -29.09 -2.45 3.31
C ASN A 471 -29.08 -3.59 4.35
N ASN A 472 -29.67 -3.37 5.54
CA ASN A 472 -29.72 -4.34 6.63
C ASN A 472 -28.34 -4.91 7.07
N PHE A 473 -27.29 -4.10 6.92
CA PHE A 473 -25.91 -4.42 7.28
C PHE A 473 -25.47 -3.56 8.46
N LEU A 474 -26.25 -3.55 9.56
CA LEU A 474 -25.93 -2.71 10.72
C LEU A 474 -24.60 -3.15 11.36
N PRO A 475 -23.76 -2.19 11.79
CA PRO A 475 -22.55 -2.46 12.54
C PRO A 475 -22.80 -3.28 13.80
N PHE A 476 -21.80 -4.07 14.17
CA PHE A 476 -21.69 -4.78 15.43
C PHE A 476 -21.10 -3.87 16.53
N ALA A 477 -20.03 -3.15 16.21
CA ALA A 477 -19.37 -2.24 17.14
C ALA A 477 -18.81 -1.02 16.42
N THR A 478 -18.68 0.08 17.14
CA THR A 478 -17.96 1.29 16.72
C THR A 478 -16.99 1.73 17.79
N LEU A 479 -15.83 2.25 17.40
CA LEU A 479 -14.85 2.84 18.29
C LEU A 479 -14.49 4.24 17.79
N LYS A 480 -14.41 5.18 18.72
CA LYS A 480 -13.97 6.55 18.47
C LYS A 480 -12.84 6.92 19.41
N ILE A 481 -11.73 7.42 18.88
CA ILE A 481 -10.62 7.95 19.70
C ILE A 481 -10.78 9.46 19.80
N ASP A 482 -10.74 9.98 21.03
CA ASP A 482 -10.74 11.42 21.30
C ASP A 482 -9.55 12.08 20.57
N GLY A 483 -9.81 13.13 19.80
CA GLY A 483 -8.79 13.83 19.00
C GLY A 483 -8.59 13.31 17.58
N LEU A 484 -9.19 12.18 17.18
CA LEU A 484 -9.21 11.75 15.78
C LEU A 484 -10.55 12.09 15.10
N SER A 485 -10.55 12.38 13.80
CA SER A 485 -11.80 12.55 13.02
C SER A 485 -12.40 11.21 12.55
N THR A 486 -11.58 10.16 12.50
CA THR A 486 -11.97 8.82 12.03
C THR A 486 -12.79 8.03 13.06
N TRP A 487 -13.73 7.24 12.56
CA TRP A 487 -14.47 6.20 13.28
C TRP A 487 -13.99 4.83 12.82
N PHE A 488 -13.95 3.89 13.75
CA PHE A 488 -13.58 2.52 13.49
C PHE A 488 -14.82 1.65 13.63
N VAL A 489 -15.18 0.91 12.60
CA VAL A 489 -16.47 0.22 12.53
C VAL A 489 -16.25 -1.25 12.26
N TRP A 490 -16.83 -2.10 13.10
CA TRP A 490 -16.92 -3.54 12.89
C TRP A 490 -18.34 -3.89 12.47
N SER A 491 -18.47 -4.61 11.37
CA SER A 491 -19.73 -5.09 10.85
C SER A 491 -19.71 -6.60 10.66
N LEU A 492 -20.87 -7.21 10.84
CA LEU A 492 -21.07 -8.64 10.62
C LEU A 492 -21.47 -8.89 9.18
N GLN A 493 -20.70 -9.72 8.49
CA GLN A 493 -21.10 -10.27 7.20
C GLN A 493 -21.74 -11.64 7.45
N LYS A 494 -23.03 -11.73 7.12
CA LYS A 494 -23.81 -12.97 7.16
C LYS A 494 -23.48 -13.85 5.97
#